data_AF-A0A917U2S9-F1
#
_entry.id   AF-A0A917U2S9-F1
#
_cell.length_a   1.000
_cell.length_b   1.000
_cell.length_c   1.000
_cell.angle_alpha   90.00
_cell.angle_beta   90.00
_cell.angle_gamma   90.00
#
_symmetry.space_group_name_H-M   'P 1'
#
loop_
_entity.id
_entity.type
_entity.pdbx_description
1 polymer ?
#
loop_
_entity_poly.entity_id
_entity_poly.type
_entity_poly.pdbx_seq_one_letter_code
_entity_poly.pdbx_strand_id
1 'polypeptide(L)'
;MRPAVAINAYRSYAAEQRAEPDRLGHRIRWHLSRRELNLARASLAAVAADHHVRVINPLLDGRFLTALTATAGHLQATNRAELLARIAGDDLPAVVTAPRRKAVFLEVFLRGHTREFVTGRDGSGVDTDLVDPLASRQAWSRWPVPRRTAALAQHLWLAIRSTPMAGPPSGPADGPTTAEARRNKLLRRS
;
A
#
# COMPACT_ATOMS: atom_id res chain seq x y z
N MET A 1 7.44 -11.50 -13.24
CA MET A 1 6.03 -11.72 -13.63
C MET A 1 6.02 -12.49 -14.93
N ARG A 2 5.03 -13.36 -15.14
CA ARG A 2 4.83 -13.99 -16.45
C ARG A 2 4.45 -12.93 -17.51
N PRO A 3 4.85 -13.09 -18.79
CA PRO A 3 4.60 -12.08 -19.82
C PRO A 3 3.13 -11.67 -19.96
N ALA A 4 2.19 -12.63 -19.96
CA ALA A 4 0.75 -12.35 -20.07
C ALA A 4 0.23 -11.52 -18.89
N VAL A 5 0.70 -11.83 -17.67
CA VAL A 5 0.36 -11.09 -16.45
C VAL A 5 0.95 -9.68 -16.49
N ALA A 6 2.19 -9.53 -16.98
CA ALA A 6 2.83 -8.23 -17.16
C ALA A 6 2.07 -7.34 -18.15
N ILE A 7 1.56 -7.90 -19.25
CA ILE A 7 0.74 -7.18 -20.23
C ILE A 7 -0.57 -6.70 -19.59
N ASN A 8 -1.26 -7.57 -18.85
CA ASN A 8 -2.51 -7.20 -18.19
C ASN A 8 -2.29 -6.14 -17.10
N ALA A 9 -1.20 -6.25 -16.32
CA ALA A 9 -0.82 -5.24 -15.34
C ALA A 9 -0.52 -3.89 -16.00
N TYR A 10 0.21 -3.90 -17.13
CA TYR A 10 0.49 -2.68 -17.90
C TYR A 10 -0.78 -2.05 -18.48
N ARG A 11 -1.69 -2.87 -19.03
CA ARG A 11 -2.98 -2.40 -19.56
C ARG A 11 -3.84 -1.77 -18.47
N SER A 12 -3.89 -2.40 -17.30
CA SER A 12 -4.63 -1.89 -16.14
C SER A 12 -4.05 -0.55 -15.66
N TYR A 13 -2.72 -0.48 -15.50
CA TYR A 13 -2.04 0.77 -15.16
C TYR A 13 -2.29 1.86 -16.20
N ALA A 14 -2.21 1.54 -17.50
CA ALA A 14 -2.48 2.51 -18.56
C ALA A 14 -3.96 2.96 -18.57
N ALA A 15 -4.90 2.08 -18.24
CA ALA A 15 -6.31 2.43 -18.11
C ALA A 15 -6.54 3.35 -16.91
N GLU A 16 -5.89 3.11 -15.77
CA GLU A 16 -5.93 4.01 -14.62
C GLU A 16 -5.37 5.40 -14.96
N GLN A 17 -4.23 5.46 -15.65
CA GLN A 17 -3.64 6.73 -16.08
C GLN A 17 -4.57 7.52 -17.03
N ARG A 18 -5.35 6.82 -17.87
CA ARG A 18 -6.36 7.45 -18.73
C ARG A 18 -7.63 7.86 -17.99
N ALA A 19 -7.95 7.20 -16.88
CA ALA A 19 -9.10 7.53 -16.05
C ALA A 19 -8.82 8.70 -15.08
N GLU A 20 -7.55 9.13 -14.96
CA GLU A 20 -7.17 10.26 -14.12
C GLU A 20 -7.83 11.57 -14.63
N PRO A 21 -8.58 12.30 -13.79
CA PRO A 21 -9.24 13.52 -14.23
C PRO A 21 -8.28 14.66 -14.60
N ASP A 22 -8.62 15.40 -15.66
CA ASP A 22 -7.79 16.52 -16.13
C ASP A 22 -7.78 17.71 -15.16
N ARG A 23 -8.93 18.04 -14.57
CA ARG A 23 -9.04 19.17 -13.63
C ARG A 23 -8.42 18.82 -12.28
N LEU A 24 -7.58 19.71 -11.76
CA LEU A 24 -6.85 19.48 -10.52
C LEU A 24 -7.75 19.12 -9.34
N GLY A 25 -8.89 19.78 -9.17
CA GLY A 25 -9.81 19.50 -8.07
C GLY A 25 -10.42 18.09 -8.14
N HIS A 26 -10.76 17.63 -9.35
CA HIS A 26 -11.24 16.27 -9.57
C HIS A 26 -10.12 15.25 -9.37
N ARG A 27 -8.92 15.57 -9.83
CA ARG A 27 -7.71 14.75 -9.67
C ARG A 27 -7.34 14.56 -8.20
N ILE A 28 -7.37 15.63 -7.40
CA ILE A 28 -7.17 15.57 -5.95
C ILE A 28 -8.18 14.61 -5.32
N ARG A 29 -9.48 14.79 -5.60
CA ARG A 29 -10.54 13.91 -5.08
C ARG A 29 -10.34 12.45 -5.50
N TRP A 30 -9.98 12.23 -6.77
CA TRP A 30 -9.71 10.91 -7.30
C TRP A 30 -8.57 10.22 -6.55
N HIS A 31 -7.42 10.88 -6.39
CA HIS A 31 -6.28 10.33 -5.63
C HIS A 31 -6.61 10.10 -4.15
N LEU A 32 -7.38 10.99 -3.51
CA LEU A 32 -7.80 10.82 -2.11
C LEU A 32 -8.74 9.62 -1.91
N SER A 33 -9.53 9.27 -2.94
CA SER A 33 -10.38 8.08 -2.93
C SER A 33 -9.61 6.78 -3.17
N ARG A 34 -8.35 6.84 -3.62
CA ARG A 34 -7.58 5.64 -3.93
C ARG A 34 -7.22 4.87 -2.67
N ARG A 35 -7.56 3.57 -2.69
CA ARG A 35 -7.16 2.62 -1.65
C ARG A 35 -5.66 2.64 -1.37
N GLU A 36 -4.83 2.76 -2.39
CA GLU A 36 -3.36 2.79 -2.25
C GLU A 36 -2.86 3.92 -1.37
N LEU A 37 -3.37 5.14 -1.57
CA LEU A 37 -2.99 6.29 -0.74
C LEU A 37 -3.43 6.08 0.70
N ASN A 38 -4.65 5.59 0.89
CA ASN A 38 -5.18 5.32 2.23
C ASN A 38 -4.42 4.21 2.95
N LEU A 39 -4.04 3.15 2.23
CA LEU A 39 -3.21 2.07 2.75
C LEU A 39 -1.81 2.58 3.12
N ALA A 40 -1.17 3.38 2.26
CA ALA A 40 0.14 3.95 2.57
C ALA A 40 0.12 4.83 3.82
N ARG A 41 -0.93 5.66 3.99
CA ARG A 41 -1.14 6.47 5.19
C ARG A 41 -1.33 5.62 6.43
N ALA A 42 -2.18 4.59 6.35
CA ALA A 42 -2.45 3.69 7.47
C ALA A 42 -1.19 2.92 7.89
N SER A 43 -0.44 2.38 6.92
CA SER A 43 0.80 1.66 7.19
C SER A 43 1.86 2.56 7.85
N LEU A 44 2.02 3.80 7.38
CA LEU A 44 2.99 4.72 7.98
C LEU A 44 2.56 5.14 9.39
N ALA A 45 1.27 5.34 9.62
CA ALA A 45 0.73 5.64 10.94
C ALA A 45 0.92 4.46 11.92
N ALA A 46 0.74 3.22 11.46
CA ALA A 46 0.97 2.02 12.27
C ALA A 46 2.44 1.92 12.72
N VAL A 47 3.39 2.07 11.78
CA VAL A 47 4.83 2.07 12.11
C VAL A 47 5.19 3.18 13.11
N ALA A 48 4.62 4.38 12.94
CA ALA A 48 4.90 5.48 13.86
C ALA A 48 4.32 5.24 15.26
N ALA A 49 3.14 4.61 15.36
CA ALA A 49 2.52 4.25 16.63
C ALA A 49 3.39 3.28 17.44
N ASP A 50 4.03 2.31 16.78
CA ASP A 50 4.99 1.38 17.42
C ASP A 50 6.19 2.10 18.07
N HIS A 51 6.47 3.33 17.63
CA HIS A 51 7.54 4.19 18.15
C HIS A 51 7.02 5.37 18.99
N HIS A 52 5.73 5.40 19.33
CA HIS A 52 5.09 6.52 20.04
C HIS A 52 5.26 7.88 19.33
N VAL A 53 5.39 7.86 18.00
CA VAL A 53 5.48 9.05 17.15
C VAL A 53 4.18 9.24 16.39
N ARG A 54 3.81 10.49 16.15
CA ARG A 54 2.67 10.84 15.29
C ARG A 54 3.14 11.33 13.93
N VAL A 55 2.65 10.68 12.88
CA VAL A 55 2.88 11.11 11.50
C VAL A 55 1.90 12.20 11.14
N ILE A 56 2.43 13.35 10.72
CA ILE A 56 1.65 14.45 10.14
C ILE A 56 1.95 14.50 8.65
N ASN A 57 0.90 14.57 7.83
CA ASN A 57 0.99 14.69 6.37
C ASN A 57 0.35 16.03 5.95
N PRO A 58 1.07 17.16 6.01
CA PRO A 58 0.48 18.48 5.76
C PRO A 58 -0.18 18.60 4.37
N LEU A 59 0.43 17.97 3.35
CA LEU A 59 -0.10 17.97 1.98
C LEU A 59 -1.35 17.11 1.79
N LEU A 60 -1.70 16.30 2.80
CA LEU A 60 -2.91 15.48 2.83
C LEU A 60 -3.90 15.96 3.91
N ASP A 61 -3.64 17.12 4.52
CA ASP A 61 -4.54 17.74 5.47
C ASP A 61 -5.81 18.25 4.77
N GLY A 62 -6.97 18.03 5.39
CA GLY A 62 -8.26 18.38 4.78
C GLY A 62 -8.41 19.88 4.53
N ARG A 63 -7.88 20.73 5.41
CA ARG A 63 -7.93 22.19 5.25
C ARG A 63 -7.02 22.64 4.12
N PHE A 64 -5.80 22.11 4.07
CA PHE A 64 -4.88 22.37 2.96
C PHE A 64 -5.48 21.97 1.60
N LEU A 65 -6.03 20.76 1.51
CA LEU A 65 -6.63 20.25 0.27
C LEU A 65 -7.88 21.05 -0.15
N THR A 66 -8.67 21.50 0.82
CA THR A 66 -9.84 22.36 0.58
C THR A 66 -9.40 23.72 0.02
N ALA A 67 -8.41 24.36 0.65
CA ALA A 67 -7.84 25.62 0.17
C ALA A 67 -7.22 25.48 -1.22
N LEU A 68 -6.41 24.42 -1.44
CA LEU A 68 -5.80 24.13 -2.73
C LEU A 68 -6.84 23.92 -3.84
N THR A 69 -7.92 23.19 -3.53
CA THR A 69 -9.02 22.95 -4.48
C THR A 69 -9.78 24.23 -4.80
N ALA A 70 -10.01 25.10 -3.81
CA ALA A 70 -10.66 26.39 -4.03
C ALA A 70 -9.80 27.32 -4.92
N THR A 71 -8.49 27.40 -4.67
CA THR A 71 -7.59 28.32 -5.38
C THR A 71 -7.19 27.83 -6.78
N ALA A 72 -6.99 26.53 -6.95
CA ALA A 72 -6.38 25.96 -8.16
C ALA A 72 -7.17 24.78 -8.76
N GLY A 73 -8.26 24.35 -8.15
CA GLY A 73 -8.98 23.13 -8.57
C GLY A 73 -9.57 23.20 -9.98
N HIS A 74 -9.81 24.40 -10.51
CA HIS A 74 -10.29 24.62 -11.87
C HIS A 74 -9.21 24.45 -12.94
N LEU A 75 -7.92 24.48 -12.57
CA LEU A 75 -6.82 24.38 -13.53
C LEU A 75 -6.75 22.99 -14.16
N GLN A 76 -6.41 22.96 -15.45
CA GLN A 76 -6.08 21.76 -16.19
C GLN A 76 -4.56 21.67 -16.36
N ALA A 77 -4.02 20.45 -16.33
CA ALA A 77 -2.63 20.17 -16.72
C ALA A 77 -1.53 21.00 -16.01
N THR A 78 -1.77 21.46 -14.78
CA THR A 78 -0.76 22.21 -14.00
C THR A 78 0.44 21.32 -13.65
N ASN A 79 1.64 21.80 -13.92
CA ASN A 79 2.85 21.10 -13.50
C ASN A 79 3.24 21.47 -12.06
N ARG A 80 4.13 20.68 -11.46
CA ARG A 80 4.57 20.89 -10.06
C ARG A 80 5.15 22.30 -9.83
N ALA A 81 5.90 22.84 -10.79
CA ALA A 81 6.58 24.12 -10.62
C ALA A 81 5.58 25.28 -10.54
N GLU A 82 4.61 25.30 -11.46
CA GLU A 82 3.51 26.27 -11.46
C GLU A 82 2.69 26.22 -10.17
N LEU A 83 2.36 25.00 -9.70
CA LEU A 83 1.59 24.85 -8.48
C LEU A 83 2.36 25.33 -7.25
N LEU A 84 3.66 25.04 -7.18
CA LEU A 84 4.49 25.54 -6.08
C LEU A 84 4.67 27.05 -6.13
N ALA A 85 4.88 27.64 -7.30
CA ALA A 85 4.95 29.09 -7.45
C ALA A 85 3.64 29.75 -7.00
N ARG A 86 2.48 29.14 -7.28
CA ARG A 86 1.17 29.63 -6.81
C ARG A 86 0.97 29.50 -5.30
N ILE A 87 1.45 28.42 -4.69
CA ILE A 87 1.26 28.17 -3.25
C ILE A 87 2.24 28.99 -2.41
N ALA A 88 3.50 29.04 -2.83
CA ALA A 88 4.59 29.63 -2.06
C ALA A 88 4.87 31.09 -2.45
N GLY A 89 4.43 31.55 -3.63
CA GLY A 89 4.83 32.85 -4.16
C GLY A 89 6.36 32.99 -4.15
N ASP A 90 6.82 34.10 -3.58
CA ASP A 90 8.23 34.43 -3.39
C ASP A 90 8.75 34.09 -1.99
N ASP A 91 7.94 33.43 -1.14
CA ASP A 91 8.31 33.11 0.25
C ASP A 91 9.35 31.99 0.35
N LEU A 92 9.51 31.19 -0.72
CA LEU A 92 10.50 30.12 -0.78
C LEU A 92 11.70 30.52 -1.66
N PRO A 93 12.95 30.36 -1.18
CA PRO A 93 14.13 30.59 -1.99
C PRO A 93 14.09 29.75 -3.29
N ALA A 94 14.59 30.30 -4.40
CA ALA A 94 14.61 29.61 -5.71
C ALA A 94 15.29 28.23 -5.65
N VAL A 95 16.28 28.08 -4.75
CA VAL A 95 16.96 26.80 -4.51
C VAL A 95 16.03 25.72 -3.95
N VAL A 96 14.91 26.07 -3.30
CA VAL A 96 13.91 25.14 -2.75
C VAL A 96 12.91 24.72 -3.85
N THR A 97 12.53 25.65 -4.73
CA THR A 97 11.53 25.42 -5.79
C THR A 97 12.13 24.80 -7.06
N ALA A 98 13.44 24.94 -7.25
CA ALA A 98 14.17 24.38 -8.39
C ALA A 98 13.89 22.87 -8.58
N PRO A 99 13.74 22.40 -9.83
CA PRO A 99 13.64 20.97 -10.13
C PRO A 99 14.85 20.22 -9.57
N ARG A 100 14.59 19.27 -8.68
CA ARG A 100 15.60 18.33 -8.21
C ARG A 100 15.28 16.93 -8.67
N ARG A 101 16.34 16.17 -8.99
CA ARG A 101 16.21 14.72 -9.14
C ARG A 101 15.70 14.17 -7.81
N LYS A 102 14.63 13.39 -7.86
CA LYS A 102 14.10 12.72 -6.67
C LYS A 102 15.20 11.80 -6.13
N ALA A 103 15.51 11.94 -4.84
CA ALA A 103 16.42 11.02 -4.18
C ALA A 103 15.87 9.59 -4.30
N VAL A 104 16.72 8.66 -4.71
CA VAL A 104 16.36 7.25 -4.87
C VAL A 104 16.73 6.53 -3.57
N PHE A 105 15.77 6.44 -2.64
CA PHE A 105 15.99 5.80 -1.34
C PHE A 105 15.93 4.27 -1.37
N LEU A 106 15.77 3.66 -2.54
CA LEU A 106 15.61 2.20 -2.64
C LEU A 106 16.83 1.44 -2.15
N GLU A 107 18.01 2.00 -2.36
CA GLU A 107 19.27 1.44 -1.88
C GLU A 107 19.37 1.47 -0.35
N VAL A 108 18.53 2.28 0.32
CA VAL A 108 18.43 2.31 1.79
C VAL A 108 17.51 1.21 2.31
N PHE A 109 16.41 0.92 1.60
CA PHE A 109 15.43 -0.09 2.03
C PHE A 109 15.77 -1.51 1.59
N LEU A 110 16.51 -1.68 0.49
CA LEU A 110 16.90 -2.98 -0.06
C LEU A 110 18.35 -3.35 0.27
N ARG A 111 18.80 -3.07 1.51
CA ARG A 111 20.18 -3.26 2.00
C ARG A 111 20.52 -4.74 2.32
N GLY A 112 21.57 -4.96 3.12
CA GLY A 112 22.13 -6.26 3.50
C GLY A 112 21.08 -7.32 3.83
N HIS A 113 20.17 -7.06 4.76
CA HIS A 113 19.14 -8.04 5.15
C HIS A 113 18.21 -8.44 4.00
N THR A 114 17.77 -7.47 3.18
CA THR A 114 16.94 -7.79 2.02
C THR A 114 17.73 -8.58 0.99
N ARG A 115 19.01 -8.25 0.79
CA ARG A 115 19.91 -8.99 -0.12
C ARG A 115 20.15 -10.42 0.36
N GLU A 116 20.53 -10.61 1.62
CA GLU A 116 20.69 -11.92 2.26
C GLU A 116 19.43 -12.75 2.09
N PHE A 117 18.27 -12.15 2.38
CA PHE A 117 16.98 -12.80 2.23
C PHE A 117 16.71 -13.25 0.79
N VAL A 118 16.81 -12.36 -0.20
CA VAL A 118 16.47 -12.71 -1.59
C VAL A 118 17.50 -13.62 -2.26
N THR A 119 18.78 -13.55 -1.87
CA THR A 119 19.84 -14.42 -2.41
C THR A 119 19.75 -15.85 -1.91
N GLY A 120 19.27 -16.06 -0.68
CA GLY A 120 19.02 -17.39 -0.12
C GLY A 120 17.72 -18.05 -0.60
N ARG A 121 16.89 -17.35 -1.39
CA ARG A 121 15.62 -17.89 -1.88
C ARG A 121 15.80 -18.73 -3.14
N ASP A 122 15.20 -19.91 -3.13
CA ASP A 122 15.11 -20.85 -4.24
C ASP A 122 13.96 -20.56 -5.22
N GLY A 123 13.08 -19.61 -4.89
CA GLY A 123 11.88 -19.26 -5.65
C GLY A 123 10.61 -19.93 -5.13
N SER A 124 10.67 -20.68 -4.02
CA SER A 124 9.49 -21.24 -3.34
C SER A 124 8.61 -20.15 -2.71
N GLY A 125 7.32 -20.47 -2.55
CA GLY A 125 6.34 -19.58 -1.90
C GLY A 125 5.82 -18.44 -2.78
N VAL A 126 6.13 -18.44 -4.08
CA VAL A 126 5.51 -17.55 -5.05
C VAL A 126 4.38 -18.27 -5.79
N ASP A 127 3.31 -17.55 -6.09
CA ASP A 127 2.31 -18.01 -7.06
C ASP A 127 2.96 -18.08 -8.45
N THR A 128 3.17 -19.29 -8.93
CA THR A 128 3.86 -19.55 -10.19
C THR A 128 3.03 -19.21 -11.42
N ASP A 129 1.73 -18.95 -11.29
CA ASP A 129 0.88 -18.48 -12.41
C ASP A 129 1.07 -16.98 -12.63
N LEU A 130 1.41 -16.24 -11.57
CA LEU A 130 1.64 -14.80 -11.60
C LEU A 130 3.11 -14.42 -11.78
N VAL A 131 3.99 -15.11 -11.05
CA VAL A 131 5.41 -14.81 -10.95
C VAL A 131 6.21 -15.89 -11.67
N ASP A 132 7.21 -15.46 -12.44
CA ASP A 132 8.23 -16.35 -12.99
C ASP A 132 9.34 -16.47 -11.92
N PRO A 133 9.51 -17.65 -11.28
CA PRO A 133 10.48 -17.82 -10.20
C PRO A 133 11.93 -17.67 -10.69
N LEU A 134 12.23 -18.16 -11.90
CA LEU A 134 13.58 -18.10 -12.47
C LEU A 134 13.95 -16.67 -12.83
N ALA A 135 13.05 -15.94 -13.49
CA ALA A 135 13.26 -14.52 -13.80
C ALA A 135 13.40 -13.68 -12.52
N SER A 136 12.66 -14.02 -11.45
CA SER A 136 12.77 -13.33 -10.16
C SER A 136 14.13 -13.60 -9.50
N ARG A 137 14.60 -14.86 -9.53
CA ARG A 137 15.94 -15.22 -9.04
C ARG A 137 17.05 -14.52 -9.82
N GLN A 138 16.94 -14.47 -11.14
CA GLN A 138 17.88 -13.74 -11.99
C GLN A 138 17.85 -12.23 -11.72
N ALA A 139 16.67 -11.66 -11.45
CA ALA A 139 16.54 -10.26 -11.10
C ALA A 139 17.18 -9.95 -9.74
N TRP A 140 17.06 -10.85 -8.76
CA TRP A 140 17.63 -10.71 -7.42
C TRP A 140 19.11 -11.03 -7.30
N SER A 141 19.71 -11.70 -8.29
CA SER A 141 21.17 -11.89 -8.34
C SER A 141 21.93 -10.62 -8.73
N ARG A 142 21.23 -9.60 -9.25
CA ARG A 142 21.81 -8.31 -9.65
C ARG A 142 21.63 -7.26 -8.55
N TRP A 143 22.63 -6.39 -8.42
CA TRP A 143 22.56 -5.22 -7.56
C TRP A 143 22.41 -3.94 -8.38
N PRO A 144 21.54 -2.99 -7.99
CA PRO A 144 20.59 -3.05 -6.87
C PRO A 144 19.41 -3.99 -7.14
N VAL A 145 18.81 -4.52 -6.07
CA VAL A 145 17.58 -5.33 -6.16
C VAL A 145 16.49 -4.50 -6.86
N PRO A 146 15.85 -5.00 -7.93
CA PRO A 146 14.88 -4.19 -8.68
C PRO A 146 13.69 -3.76 -7.82
N ARG A 147 13.42 -2.45 -7.72
CA ARG A 147 12.32 -1.86 -6.92
C ARG A 147 11.00 -2.60 -7.04
N ARG A 148 10.65 -2.97 -8.27
CA ARG A 148 9.36 -3.59 -8.60
C ARG A 148 9.15 -4.96 -7.91
N THR A 149 10.19 -5.52 -7.32
CA THR A 149 10.15 -6.79 -6.60
C THR A 149 10.11 -6.63 -5.07
N ALA A 150 10.18 -5.40 -4.54
CA ALA A 150 10.23 -5.15 -3.10
C ALA A 150 9.01 -5.71 -2.35
N ALA A 151 7.80 -5.51 -2.89
CA ALA A 151 6.57 -6.05 -2.31
C ALA A 151 6.54 -7.58 -2.33
N LEU A 152 7.07 -8.21 -3.38
CA LEU A 152 7.19 -9.67 -3.47
C LEU A 152 8.19 -10.19 -2.41
N ALA A 153 9.35 -9.54 -2.27
CA ALA A 153 10.32 -9.90 -1.25
C ALA A 153 9.72 -9.77 0.17
N GLN A 154 9.00 -8.69 0.46
CA GLN A 154 8.32 -8.51 1.74
C GLN A 154 7.24 -9.57 1.98
N HIS A 155 6.41 -9.87 0.98
CA HIS A 155 5.39 -10.92 1.07
C HIS A 155 6.03 -12.27 1.41
N LEU A 156 7.09 -12.65 0.70
CA LEU A 156 7.83 -13.89 0.95
C LEU A 156 8.47 -13.93 2.35
N TRP A 157 8.93 -12.79 2.86
CA TRP A 157 9.50 -12.70 4.20
C TRP A 157 8.43 -12.88 5.27
N LEU A 158 7.28 -12.22 5.08
CA LEU A 158 6.12 -12.37 5.97
C LEU A 158 5.57 -13.79 5.94
N ALA A 159 5.50 -14.43 4.78
CA ALA A 159 4.99 -15.81 4.66
C ALA A 159 5.83 -16.82 5.46
N ILE A 160 7.15 -16.62 5.54
CA ILE A 160 8.03 -17.47 6.37
C ILE A 160 7.81 -17.19 7.87
N ARG A 161 7.68 -15.91 8.24
CA ARG A 161 7.58 -15.51 9.65
C ARG A 161 6.17 -15.62 10.24
N SER A 162 5.17 -15.66 9.37
CA SER A 162 3.80 -15.96 9.74
C SER A 162 3.66 -17.48 9.80
N THR A 163 4.33 -18.11 10.78
CA THR A 163 3.93 -19.44 11.26
C THR A 163 2.46 -19.34 11.64
N PRO A 164 1.59 -20.29 11.26
CA PRO A 164 0.14 -20.10 11.34
C PRO A 164 -0.27 -19.66 12.74
N MET A 165 -1.05 -18.58 12.79
CA MET A 165 -1.87 -18.25 13.94
C MET A 165 -2.62 -19.54 14.26
N ALA A 166 -2.30 -20.15 15.40
CA ALA A 166 -3.03 -21.31 15.90
C ALA A 166 -4.52 -20.98 15.74
N GLY A 167 -5.26 -21.88 15.08
CA GLY A 167 -6.68 -21.68 14.83
C GLY A 167 -7.38 -21.27 16.12
N PRO A 168 -8.50 -20.53 16.05
CA PRO A 168 -9.25 -20.16 17.24
C PRO A 168 -9.43 -21.41 18.11
N PRO A 169 -9.20 -21.35 19.44
CA PRO A 169 -9.43 -22.49 20.30
C PRO A 169 -10.83 -22.98 19.98
N SER A 170 -10.94 -24.26 19.58
CA SER A 170 -12.23 -24.91 19.42
C SER A 170 -12.98 -24.67 20.71
N GLY A 171 -13.93 -23.73 20.68
CA GLY A 171 -14.81 -23.48 21.80
C GLY A 171 -15.46 -24.81 22.18
N PRO A 172 -15.72 -25.04 23.48
CA PRO A 172 -16.35 -26.27 23.91
C PRO A 172 -17.62 -26.46 23.09
N ALA A 173 -17.77 -27.66 22.50
CA ALA A 173 -18.96 -28.07 21.78
C ALA A 173 -20.19 -27.70 22.61
N ASP A 174 -21.06 -26.86 22.05
CA ASP A 174 -22.33 -26.49 22.66
C ASP A 174 -23.09 -27.77 23.00
N GLY A 175 -23.10 -28.09 24.30
CA GLY A 175 -24.07 -29.02 24.87
C GLY A 175 -25.47 -28.43 24.73
N PRO A 176 -26.51 -29.26 24.63
CA PRO A 176 -27.87 -28.82 24.31
C PRO A 176 -28.35 -27.73 25.27
N THR A 177 -28.78 -26.61 24.69
CA THR A 177 -29.26 -25.42 25.39
C THR A 177 -30.44 -25.77 26.30
N THR A 178 -30.36 -25.30 27.54
CA THR A 178 -31.32 -25.49 28.66
C THR A 178 -32.73 -24.89 28.41
N ALA A 179 -33.10 -24.62 27.16
CA ALA A 179 -34.41 -24.15 26.74
C ALA A 179 -35.37 -25.30 26.38
N GLU A 180 -34.88 -26.48 25.96
CA GLU A 180 -35.73 -27.66 25.68
C GLU A 180 -36.09 -28.46 26.94
N ALA A 181 -35.31 -28.37 28.02
CA ALA A 181 -35.58 -29.08 29.27
C ALA A 181 -36.77 -28.52 30.08
N ARG A 182 -37.23 -27.29 29.79
CA ARG A 182 -38.39 -26.68 30.47
C ARG A 182 -39.72 -26.96 29.75
N ARG A 183 -39.70 -27.27 28.45
CA ARG A 183 -40.92 -27.57 27.67
C ARG A 183 -41.44 -28.99 27.91
N ASN A 184 -40.55 -29.95 28.16
CA ASN A 184 -40.92 -31.35 28.44
C ASN A 184 -41.39 -31.63 29.88
N LYS A 185 -41.31 -30.65 30.79
CA LYS A 185 -41.79 -30.80 32.18
C LYS A 185 -43.25 -30.37 32.37
N LEU A 186 -43.86 -29.67 31.40
CA LEU A 186 -45.25 -29.20 31.45
C LEU A 186 -46.26 -30.11 30.71
N LEU A 187 -45.81 -31.11 29.95
CA LEU A 187 -46.68 -32.05 29.22
C LEU A 187 -46.79 -33.44 29.88
N ARG A 188 -46.26 -33.62 31.11
CA ARG A 188 -46.36 -34.87 31.90
C ARG A 188 -47.11 -34.68 33.23
N ARG A 189 -47.93 -33.63 33.36
CA ARG A 189 -48.76 -33.36 34.55
C ARG A 189 -50.24 -33.06 34.20
N SER A 190 -50.75 -33.63 33.12
CA SER A 190 -52.18 -33.70 32.84
C SER A 190 -52.55 -35.13 32.51
#